data_AF-A0A7W4GJ64-F1
#
_entry.id   AF-A0A7W4GJ64-F1
#
_cell.length_a   1.000
_cell.length_b   1.000
_cell.length_c   1.000
_cell.angle_alpha   90.00
_cell.angle_beta   90.00
_cell.angle_gamma   90.00
#
_symmetry.space_group_name_H-M   'P 1'
#
loop_
_entity.id
_entity.type
_entity.pdbx_description
1 polymer ?
#
loop_
_entity_poly.entity_id
_entity_poly.type
_entity_poly.pdbx_seq_one_letter_code
_entity_poly.pdbx_strand_id
1 'polypeptide(L)'
;MLINSTVNSIYQQSSKTTEVQKSDSGKNFADLLYAHKKAEASRIPVNTTNDAAQKMDTNKGVQDINLDDYFSRKPIPDTLSIMDIPLLLPTQHNVDTLAKYSEKKFKELMDEYNIPAPPANIEFDSEGQLVLPADYPYADQLKQAFEEKPKVEDALRTTAAIASHYVGIMEGQAWRDEMSTARTQADAERITAKYSYLFDDNRPATKIVLSFTEDGNMLVG
;
A
#
# COMPACT_ATOMS: atom_id res chain seq x y z
N MET A 1 27.49 37.91 -47.18
CA MET A 1 27.96 37.52 -48.52
C MET A 1 29.17 36.62 -48.38
N LEU A 2 29.19 35.54 -49.17
CA LEU A 2 30.34 34.69 -49.58
C LEU A 2 30.85 33.60 -48.62
N ILE A 3 30.12 32.49 -48.66
CA ILE A 3 30.52 31.08 -48.86
C ILE A 3 32.00 30.86 -49.26
N ASN A 4 32.67 29.88 -48.65
CA ASN A 4 33.43 28.89 -49.43
C ASN A 4 33.61 27.56 -48.68
N SER A 5 33.16 26.52 -49.36
CA SER A 5 33.24 25.10 -49.05
C SER A 5 34.21 24.46 -50.03
N THR A 6 35.17 23.63 -49.59
CA THR A 6 35.76 22.62 -50.49
C THR A 6 36.34 21.41 -49.74
N VAL A 7 35.76 20.27 -50.13
CA VAL A 7 36.06 18.84 -50.02
C VAL A 7 37.52 18.37 -50.04
N ASN A 8 37.79 17.22 -49.41
CA ASN A 8 38.27 16.03 -50.15
C ASN A 8 38.12 14.71 -49.37
N SER A 9 37.88 13.65 -50.15
CA SER A 9 37.38 12.34 -49.74
C SER A 9 38.44 11.23 -49.88
N ILE A 10 38.34 10.22 -49.00
CA ILE A 10 38.60 8.76 -49.20
C ILE A 10 40.04 8.29 -49.47
N TYR A 11 40.57 7.38 -48.63
CA TYR A 11 40.99 6.01 -49.02
C TYR A 11 41.27 5.08 -47.80
N GLN A 12 40.49 3.99 -47.77
CA GLN A 12 40.70 2.60 -47.33
C GLN A 12 41.59 2.19 -46.12
N GLN A 13 40.88 1.58 -45.15
CA GLN A 13 41.03 0.23 -44.58
C GLN A 13 42.40 -0.37 -44.13
N SER A 14 42.34 -0.85 -42.87
CA SER A 14 42.77 -2.16 -42.34
C SER A 14 44.16 -2.30 -41.69
N SER A 15 44.19 -2.50 -40.37
CA SER A 15 44.94 -3.58 -39.69
C SER A 15 44.39 -3.86 -38.29
N LYS A 16 44.60 -5.11 -37.84
CA LYS A 16 44.10 -5.81 -36.65
C LYS A 16 44.67 -5.31 -35.30
N THR A 17 43.83 -5.46 -34.26
CA THR A 17 44.06 -5.97 -32.89
C THR A 17 45.31 -5.53 -32.11
N THR A 18 45.15 -4.91 -30.93
CA THR A 18 45.39 -5.50 -29.57
C THR A 18 45.23 -4.44 -28.46
N GLU A 19 44.40 -4.80 -27.48
CA GLU A 19 44.31 -4.39 -26.06
C GLU A 19 44.37 -2.92 -25.61
N VAL A 20 43.23 -2.44 -25.11
CA VAL A 20 43.19 -1.61 -23.89
C VAL A 20 42.11 -2.16 -22.96
N GLN A 21 42.50 -2.33 -21.69
CA GLN A 21 41.83 -2.98 -20.58
C GLN A 21 40.42 -2.42 -20.32
N LYS A 22 39.42 -3.30 -20.24
CA LYS A 22 38.06 -2.97 -19.81
C LYS A 22 37.92 -3.30 -18.33
N SER A 23 37.89 -2.27 -17.50
CA SER A 23 37.50 -2.38 -16.10
C SER A 23 36.04 -2.77 -15.96
N ASP A 24 35.81 -3.56 -14.92
CA ASP A 24 34.62 -4.28 -14.54
C ASP A 24 33.44 -3.39 -14.10
N SER A 25 32.26 -4.01 -14.06
CA SER A 25 31.03 -3.63 -13.35
C SER A 25 30.04 -2.68 -14.03
N GLY A 26 29.37 -3.19 -15.07
CA GLY A 26 27.99 -2.83 -15.37
C GLY A 26 27.08 -4.04 -15.16
N LYS A 27 26.58 -4.26 -13.94
CA LYS A 27 25.57 -5.30 -13.68
C LYS A 27 24.32 -4.93 -14.44
N ASN A 28 23.98 -5.72 -15.45
CA ASN A 28 22.84 -5.45 -16.30
C ASN A 28 21.56 -5.76 -15.51
N PHE A 29 20.43 -5.13 -15.84
CA PHE A 29 19.16 -5.31 -15.11
C PHE A 29 18.75 -6.79 -14.99
N ALA A 30 19.10 -7.61 -16.00
CA ALA A 30 18.91 -9.05 -15.96
C ALA A 30 19.67 -9.73 -14.80
N ASP A 31 20.89 -9.32 -14.49
CA ASP A 31 21.69 -9.88 -13.38
C ASP A 31 21.08 -9.53 -12.01
N LEU A 32 20.45 -8.36 -11.90
CA LEU A 32 19.70 -7.97 -10.69
C LEU A 32 18.42 -8.81 -10.54
N LEU A 33 17.70 -9.07 -11.62
CA LEU A 33 16.50 -9.91 -11.61
C LEU A 33 16.82 -11.37 -11.27
N TYR A 34 17.92 -11.91 -11.80
CA TYR A 34 18.40 -13.25 -11.46
C TYR A 34 18.91 -13.36 -10.02
N ALA A 35 19.58 -12.32 -9.51
CA ALA A 35 20.00 -12.28 -8.10
C ALA A 35 18.80 -12.25 -7.14
N HIS A 36 17.73 -11.52 -7.48
CA HIS A 36 16.49 -11.48 -6.70
C HIS A 36 15.82 -12.87 -6.63
N LYS A 37 15.68 -13.52 -7.79
CA LYS A 37 15.08 -14.87 -7.89
C LYS A 37 15.88 -15.94 -7.14
N LYS A 38 17.21 -15.78 -7.04
CA LYS A 38 18.08 -16.70 -6.28
C LYS A 38 18.00 -16.45 -4.76
N ALA A 39 17.81 -15.20 -4.34
CA ALA A 39 17.62 -14.85 -2.93
C ALA A 39 16.26 -15.32 -2.38
N GLU A 40 15.22 -15.35 -3.23
CA GLU A 40 13.91 -15.95 -2.91
C GLU A 40 14.02 -17.47 -2.63
N ALA A 41 14.92 -18.17 -3.32
CA ALA A 41 15.10 -19.62 -3.17
C ALA A 41 15.91 -20.06 -1.93
N SER A 42 16.41 -19.12 -1.11
CA SER A 42 17.32 -19.42 0.01
C SER A 42 16.78 -19.04 1.40
N ARG A 43 15.47 -18.78 1.54
CA ARG A 43 14.88 -18.50 2.86
C ARG A 43 14.45 -19.80 3.54
N ILE A 44 15.06 -20.07 4.69
CA ILE A 44 14.76 -21.20 5.58
C ILE A 44 13.29 -21.09 6.04
N PRO A 45 12.47 -22.14 5.92
CA PRO A 45 11.09 -22.11 6.37
C PRO A 45 11.06 -22.14 7.91
N VAL A 46 10.60 -21.04 8.51
CA VAL A 46 10.13 -21.07 9.89
C VAL A 46 8.74 -21.70 9.86
N ASN A 47 8.64 -22.93 10.36
CA ASN A 47 7.37 -23.59 10.58
C ASN A 47 6.60 -22.85 11.68
N THR A 48 5.60 -22.07 11.27
CA THR A 48 4.48 -21.69 12.12
C THR A 48 3.22 -21.94 11.30
N THR A 49 2.28 -22.63 11.94
CA THR A 49 1.01 -23.13 11.41
C THR A 49 0.33 -22.19 10.40
N ASN A 50 -0.06 -22.77 9.27
CA ASN A 50 -0.64 -22.16 8.07
C ASN A 50 -1.75 -21.11 8.34
N ASP A 51 -1.42 -19.84 8.20
CA ASP A 51 -2.23 -18.89 7.43
C ASP A 51 -1.28 -18.31 6.36
N ALA A 52 -1.64 -18.47 5.09
CA ALA A 52 -0.71 -18.23 3.98
C ALA A 52 -0.30 -16.75 3.94
N ALA A 53 1.01 -16.49 3.88
CA ALA A 53 1.54 -15.14 3.68
C ALA A 53 0.84 -14.48 2.48
N GLN A 54 0.31 -13.29 2.70
CA GLN A 54 -0.43 -12.53 1.69
C GLN A 54 0.53 -11.63 0.93
N LYS A 55 0.34 -11.52 -0.38
CA LYS A 55 1.07 -10.53 -1.17
C LYS A 55 0.55 -9.15 -0.81
N MET A 56 1.44 -8.26 -0.41
CA MET A 56 1.12 -6.89 -0.03
C MET A 56 2.06 -5.91 -0.75
N ASP A 57 1.52 -4.77 -1.18
CA ASP A 57 2.30 -3.67 -1.72
C ASP A 57 2.94 -2.88 -0.58
N THR A 58 4.27 -2.78 -0.57
CA THR A 58 5.00 -2.08 0.50
C THR A 58 5.95 -1.01 -0.05
N ASN A 59 6.49 -0.17 0.83
CA ASN A 59 7.60 0.73 0.49
C ASN A 59 8.86 0.01 -0.04
N LYS A 60 8.94 -1.31 0.11
CA LYS A 60 10.02 -2.18 -0.39
C LYS A 60 9.59 -3.05 -1.58
N GLY A 61 8.51 -2.67 -2.27
CA GLY A 61 7.90 -3.44 -3.35
C GLY A 61 6.89 -4.46 -2.83
N VAL A 62 6.49 -5.41 -3.69
CA VAL A 62 5.54 -6.47 -3.31
C VAL A 62 6.24 -7.46 -2.39
N GLN A 63 5.70 -7.70 -1.21
CA GLN A 63 6.22 -8.66 -0.23
C GLN A 63 5.16 -9.64 0.22
N ASP A 64 5.55 -10.89 0.49
CA ASP A 64 4.69 -11.85 1.16
C ASP A 64 4.73 -11.55 2.68
N ILE A 65 3.64 -11.03 3.23
CA ILE A 65 3.48 -10.65 4.64
C ILE A 65 2.52 -11.64 5.32
N ASN A 66 2.95 -12.21 6.44
CA ASN A 66 2.04 -12.90 7.34
C ASN A 66 1.25 -11.85 8.15
N LEU A 67 -0.03 -11.69 7.84
CA LEU A 67 -0.88 -10.68 8.49
C LEU A 67 -1.14 -11.01 9.98
N ASP A 68 -1.19 -12.30 10.35
CA ASP A 68 -1.31 -12.68 11.76
C ASP A 68 -0.08 -12.27 12.57
N ASP A 69 1.11 -12.42 11.98
CA ASP A 69 2.35 -11.93 12.58
C ASP A 69 2.45 -10.41 12.57
N TYR A 70 1.95 -9.76 11.52
CA TYR A 70 1.97 -8.30 11.36
C TYR A 70 1.14 -7.61 12.45
N PHE A 71 -0.08 -8.09 12.69
CA PHE A 71 -0.96 -7.58 13.75
C PHE A 71 -0.62 -8.13 15.14
N SER A 72 0.33 -9.05 15.24
CA SER A 72 0.85 -9.46 16.54
C SER A 72 1.72 -8.35 17.11
N ARG A 73 1.29 -7.75 18.23
CA ARG A 73 2.09 -6.80 19.01
C ARG A 73 3.39 -7.47 19.48
N LYS A 74 4.44 -7.37 18.67
CA LYS A 74 5.80 -7.76 19.04
C LYS A 74 6.51 -6.50 19.57
N PRO A 75 7.25 -6.60 20.68
CA PRO A 75 8.06 -5.49 21.16
C PRO A 75 8.96 -4.98 20.03
N ILE A 76 8.82 -3.71 19.68
CA ILE A 76 9.70 -3.04 18.73
C ILE A 76 11.06 -2.91 19.43
N PRO A 77 12.15 -3.47 18.89
CA PRO A 77 13.49 -3.28 19.44
C PRO A 77 13.85 -1.78 19.50
N ASP A 78 14.57 -1.36 20.55
CA ASP A 78 14.96 0.04 20.78
C ASP A 78 15.77 0.68 19.62
N THR A 79 16.27 -0.12 18.67
CA THR A 79 17.06 0.34 17.51
C THR A 79 16.39 0.09 16.16
N LEU A 80 15.09 -0.22 16.10
CA LEU A 80 14.41 -0.49 14.82
C LEU A 80 14.15 0.81 14.06
N SER A 81 14.74 0.97 12.87
CA SER A 81 14.44 2.08 11.97
C SER A 81 13.14 1.82 11.22
N ILE A 82 12.32 2.86 11.04
CA ILE A 82 11.11 2.81 10.21
C ILE A 82 11.41 2.41 8.76
N MET A 83 12.62 2.71 8.27
CA MET A 83 13.07 2.35 6.93
C MET A 83 13.33 0.84 6.78
N ASP A 84 13.52 0.14 7.89
CA ASP A 84 13.74 -1.30 7.90
C ASP A 84 12.44 -2.10 7.93
N ILE A 85 11.32 -1.46 8.27
CA ILE A 85 9.99 -2.06 8.33
C ILE A 85 9.32 -1.99 6.94
N PRO A 86 8.74 -3.09 6.44
CA PRO A 86 7.89 -3.04 5.26
C PRO A 86 6.57 -2.33 5.60
N LEU A 87 6.44 -1.07 5.18
CA LEU A 87 5.24 -0.26 5.40
C LEU A 87 4.20 -0.58 4.32
N LEU A 88 2.98 -0.92 4.75
CA LEU A 88 1.87 -1.15 3.83
C LEU A 88 1.49 0.15 3.13
N LEU A 89 1.36 0.10 1.81
CA LEU A 89 0.97 1.25 1.01
C LEU A 89 -0.56 1.34 0.85
N PRO A 90 -1.12 2.56 0.70
CA PRO A 90 -2.52 2.77 0.36
C PRO A 90 -2.80 2.44 -1.10
N THR A 91 -2.85 1.14 -1.43
CA THR A 91 -3.21 0.62 -2.76
C THR A 91 -4.55 -0.10 -2.69
N GLN A 92 -5.28 -0.15 -3.82
CA GLN A 92 -6.52 -0.92 -3.91
C GLN A 92 -6.32 -2.38 -3.52
N HIS A 93 -5.23 -2.99 -4.01
CA HIS A 93 -4.89 -4.38 -3.72
C HIS A 93 -4.69 -4.63 -2.21
N ASN A 94 -4.02 -3.71 -1.51
CA ASN A 94 -3.87 -3.82 -0.06
C ASN A 94 -5.20 -3.62 0.67
N VAL A 95 -6.04 -2.68 0.24
CA VAL A 95 -7.40 -2.48 0.81
C VAL A 95 -8.21 -3.77 0.68
N ASP A 96 -8.28 -4.35 -0.53
CA ASP A 96 -9.06 -5.56 -0.79
C ASP A 96 -8.55 -6.77 0.01
N THR A 97 -7.22 -6.90 0.14
CA THR A 97 -6.58 -8.00 0.87
C THR A 97 -6.80 -7.87 2.38
N LEU A 98 -6.60 -6.66 2.92
CA LEU A 98 -6.86 -6.37 4.33
C LEU A 98 -8.34 -6.47 4.68
N ALA A 99 -9.24 -6.07 3.79
CA ALA A 99 -10.68 -6.19 3.99
C ALA A 99 -11.09 -7.65 4.15
N LYS A 100 -10.66 -8.53 3.24
CA LYS A 100 -10.94 -9.97 3.33
C LYS A 100 -10.35 -10.61 4.58
N TYR A 101 -9.12 -10.24 4.93
CA TYR A 101 -8.47 -10.73 6.14
C TYR A 101 -9.23 -10.28 7.40
N SER A 102 -9.56 -8.99 7.49
CA SER A 102 -10.24 -8.42 8.65
C SER A 102 -11.67 -8.96 8.79
N GLU A 103 -12.40 -9.14 7.69
CA GLU A 103 -13.72 -9.80 7.70
C GLU A 103 -13.62 -11.21 8.28
N LYS A 104 -12.67 -12.02 7.81
CA LYS A 104 -12.46 -13.39 8.30
C LYS A 104 -12.19 -13.38 9.81
N LYS A 105 -11.24 -12.57 10.27
CA LYS A 105 -10.86 -12.51 11.69
C LYS A 105 -11.99 -11.95 12.57
N PHE A 106 -12.80 -11.03 12.03
CA PHE A 106 -13.96 -10.49 12.73
C PHE A 106 -15.07 -11.53 12.88
N LYS A 107 -15.38 -12.30 11.83
CA LYS A 107 -16.31 -13.43 11.91
C LYS A 107 -15.85 -14.47 12.95
N GLU A 108 -14.57 -14.86 12.88
CA GLU A 108 -13.98 -15.79 13.86
C GLU A 108 -14.09 -15.28 15.30
N LEU A 109 -13.88 -13.97 15.53
CA LEU A 109 -14.05 -13.33 16.83
C LEU A 109 -15.51 -13.40 17.30
N MET A 110 -16.46 -13.08 16.43
CA MET A 110 -17.87 -13.14 16.77
C MET A 110 -18.31 -14.55 17.16
N ASP A 111 -17.87 -15.56 16.42
CA ASP A 111 -18.16 -16.97 16.70
C ASP A 111 -17.54 -17.40 18.04
N GLU A 112 -16.27 -17.04 18.31
CA GLU A 112 -15.57 -17.36 19.56
C GLU A 112 -16.27 -16.79 20.79
N TYR A 113 -16.78 -15.55 20.69
CA TYR A 113 -17.45 -14.87 21.78
C TYR A 113 -18.97 -15.08 21.79
N ASN A 114 -19.53 -15.89 20.88
CA ASN A 114 -20.97 -16.12 20.72
C ASN A 114 -21.78 -14.83 20.52
N ILE A 115 -21.26 -13.90 19.71
CA ILE A 115 -21.96 -12.66 19.32
C ILE A 115 -22.84 -12.98 18.11
N PRO A 116 -24.18 -12.94 18.23
CA PRO A 116 -25.06 -13.51 17.22
C PRO A 116 -25.23 -12.64 15.96
N ALA A 117 -24.89 -11.34 16.03
CA ALA A 117 -25.04 -10.42 14.91
C ALA A 117 -23.97 -9.33 14.95
N PRO A 118 -23.42 -8.93 13.78
CA PRO A 118 -22.45 -7.84 13.70
C PRO A 118 -23.15 -6.50 13.91
N PRO A 119 -22.43 -5.44 14.28
CA PRO A 119 -22.97 -4.09 14.19
C PRO A 119 -23.22 -3.71 12.72
N ALA A 120 -24.19 -2.84 12.44
CA ALA A 120 -24.47 -2.39 11.07
C ALA A 120 -23.26 -1.71 10.42
N ASN A 121 -22.49 -0.97 11.22
CA ASN A 121 -21.23 -0.38 10.82
C ASN A 121 -20.23 -0.32 11.98
N ILE A 122 -18.96 -0.16 11.63
CA ILE A 122 -17.87 0.21 12.53
C ILE A 122 -17.14 1.38 11.89
N GLU A 123 -16.87 2.40 12.68
CA GLU A 123 -16.05 3.54 12.27
C GLU A 123 -14.86 3.69 13.21
N PHE A 124 -13.85 4.42 12.75
CA PHE A 124 -12.76 4.89 13.60
C PHE A 124 -12.75 6.42 13.56
N ASP A 125 -12.64 7.05 14.73
CA ASP A 125 -12.52 8.50 14.81
C ASP A 125 -11.13 8.98 14.37
N SER A 126 -10.89 10.30 14.45
CA SER A 126 -9.60 10.90 14.07
C SER A 126 -8.42 10.46 14.95
N GLU A 127 -8.69 9.91 16.14
CA GLU A 127 -7.68 9.36 17.04
C GLU A 127 -7.49 7.85 16.83
N GLY A 128 -8.27 7.24 15.93
CA GLY A 128 -8.25 5.81 15.67
C GLY A 128 -8.97 4.99 16.75
N GLN A 129 -9.90 5.60 17.49
CA GLN A 129 -10.73 4.90 18.47
C GLN A 129 -11.95 4.29 17.79
N LEU A 130 -12.34 3.09 18.26
CA LEU A 130 -13.50 2.37 17.80
C LEU A 130 -14.80 3.13 18.10
N VAL A 131 -15.60 3.37 17.07
CA VAL A 131 -16.95 3.94 17.17
C VAL A 131 -17.97 2.90 16.71
N LEU A 132 -18.84 2.50 17.62
CA LEU A 132 -19.94 1.57 17.37
C LEU A 132 -21.29 2.31 17.30
N PRO A 133 -22.29 1.77 16.57
CA PRO A 133 -23.65 2.27 16.58
C PRO A 133 -24.22 2.29 18.01
N ALA A 134 -24.94 3.36 18.36
CA ALA A 134 -25.51 3.52 19.70
C ALA A 134 -26.63 2.52 20.01
N ASP A 135 -27.25 1.95 18.96
CA ASP A 135 -28.32 0.96 19.03
C ASP A 135 -27.80 -0.49 18.97
N TYR A 136 -26.48 -0.71 18.93
CA TYR A 136 -25.92 -2.06 18.85
C TYR A 136 -26.05 -2.82 20.19
N PRO A 137 -26.84 -3.91 20.27
CA PRO A 137 -27.15 -4.55 21.56
C PRO A 137 -25.97 -5.25 22.23
N TYR A 138 -24.96 -5.66 21.46
CA TYR A 138 -23.80 -6.44 21.92
C TYR A 138 -22.53 -5.58 22.02
N ALA A 139 -22.66 -4.26 22.11
CA ALA A 139 -21.52 -3.34 22.10
C ALA A 139 -20.49 -3.63 23.19
N ASP A 140 -20.93 -3.90 24.43
CA ASP A 140 -20.02 -4.18 25.55
C ASP A 140 -19.27 -5.50 25.36
N GLN A 141 -19.97 -6.54 24.90
CA GLN A 141 -19.39 -7.85 24.61
C GLN A 141 -18.38 -7.77 23.46
N LEU A 142 -18.67 -6.98 22.43
CA LEU A 142 -17.76 -6.79 21.31
C LEU A 142 -16.51 -6.00 21.73
N LYS A 143 -16.67 -4.96 22.55
CA LYS A 143 -15.52 -4.22 23.11
C LYS A 143 -14.63 -5.12 23.96
N GLN A 144 -15.22 -5.95 24.82
CA GLN A 144 -14.46 -6.93 25.59
C GLN A 144 -13.71 -7.92 24.68
N ALA A 145 -14.37 -8.42 23.63
CA ALA A 145 -13.74 -9.32 22.66
C ALA A 145 -12.52 -8.66 21.98
N PHE A 146 -12.60 -7.36 21.66
CA PHE A 146 -11.46 -6.61 21.13
C PHE A 146 -10.35 -6.38 22.16
N GLU A 147 -10.68 -6.11 23.42
CA GLU A 147 -9.67 -5.99 24.49
C GLU A 147 -8.88 -7.28 24.69
N GLU A 148 -9.56 -8.43 24.62
CA GLU A 148 -8.94 -9.75 24.74
C GLU A 148 -8.21 -10.19 23.47
N LYS A 149 -8.71 -9.78 22.29
CA LYS A 149 -8.13 -10.06 20.96
C LYS A 149 -7.84 -8.76 20.18
N PRO A 150 -6.87 -7.95 20.64
CA PRO A 150 -6.60 -6.63 20.06
C PRO A 150 -6.17 -6.67 18.60
N LYS A 151 -5.66 -7.82 18.13
CA LYS A 151 -5.24 -8.01 16.73
C LYS A 151 -6.38 -7.83 15.74
N VAL A 152 -7.62 -8.18 16.12
CA VAL A 152 -8.78 -8.07 15.23
C VAL A 152 -9.19 -6.61 15.07
N GLU A 153 -9.22 -5.86 16.17
CA GLU A 153 -9.43 -4.40 16.12
C GLU A 153 -8.32 -3.70 15.35
N ASP A 154 -7.05 -4.08 15.59
CA ASP A 154 -5.89 -3.54 14.89
C ASP A 154 -6.00 -3.79 13.36
N ALA A 155 -6.51 -4.96 12.94
CA ALA A 155 -6.75 -5.27 11.53
C ALA A 155 -7.88 -4.42 10.92
N LEU A 156 -9.02 -4.27 11.60
CA LEU A 156 -10.13 -3.42 11.15
C LEU A 156 -9.68 -1.96 11.04
N ARG A 157 -9.00 -1.45 12.07
CA ARG A 157 -8.47 -0.08 12.10
C ARG A 157 -7.48 0.17 10.98
N THR A 158 -6.56 -0.78 10.76
CA THR A 158 -5.57 -0.67 9.67
C THR A 158 -6.24 -0.70 8.31
N THR A 159 -7.26 -1.54 8.12
CA THR A 159 -8.06 -1.57 6.89
C THR A 159 -8.72 -0.22 6.63
N ALA A 160 -9.41 0.33 7.63
CA ALA A 160 -10.05 1.65 7.53
C ALA A 160 -9.03 2.76 7.23
N ALA A 161 -7.87 2.75 7.89
CA ALA A 161 -6.81 3.73 7.67
C ALA A 161 -6.24 3.65 6.24
N ILE A 162 -5.87 2.47 5.76
CA ILE A 162 -5.33 2.26 4.41
C ILE A 162 -6.37 2.65 3.35
N ALA A 163 -7.64 2.30 3.55
CA ALA A 163 -8.73 2.69 2.66
C ALA A 163 -8.95 4.21 2.63
N SER A 164 -8.91 4.87 3.79
CA SER A 164 -9.07 6.33 3.89
C SER A 164 -8.01 7.05 3.08
N HIS A 165 -6.75 6.64 3.23
CA HIS A 165 -5.63 7.21 2.48
C HIS A 165 -5.72 6.89 0.99
N TYR A 166 -6.14 5.66 0.63
CA TYR A 166 -6.34 5.28 -0.77
C TYR A 166 -7.38 6.17 -1.44
N VAL A 167 -8.56 6.33 -0.83
CA VAL A 167 -9.63 7.18 -1.38
C VAL A 167 -9.16 8.64 -1.45
N GLY A 168 -8.52 9.16 -0.41
CA GLY A 168 -7.96 10.52 -0.42
C GLY A 168 -6.93 10.75 -1.55
N ILE A 169 -6.10 9.75 -1.87
CA ILE A 169 -5.18 9.81 -3.02
C ILE A 169 -5.96 9.80 -4.35
N MET A 170 -7.03 9.00 -4.43
CA MET A 170 -7.87 8.87 -5.63
C MET A 170 -8.73 10.10 -5.91
N GLU A 171 -9.11 10.87 -4.90
CA GLU A 171 -9.81 12.16 -5.10
C GLU A 171 -9.00 13.12 -5.99
N GLY A 172 -7.66 13.06 -5.91
CA GLY A 172 -6.78 13.85 -6.75
C GLY A 172 -6.54 13.31 -8.16
N GLN A 173 -7.13 12.16 -8.52
CA GLN A 173 -6.85 11.50 -9.80
C GLN A 173 -7.33 12.34 -10.99
N ALA A 174 -8.54 12.88 -10.94
CA ALA A 174 -9.08 13.71 -12.02
C ALA A 174 -8.20 14.95 -12.29
N TRP A 175 -7.67 15.56 -11.23
CA TRP A 175 -6.71 16.66 -11.36
C TRP A 175 -5.40 16.20 -12.02
N ARG A 176 -4.81 15.09 -11.58
CA ARG A 176 -3.57 14.53 -12.18
C ARG A 176 -3.75 14.20 -13.65
N ASP A 177 -4.88 13.57 -14.00
CA ASP A 177 -5.22 13.18 -15.36
C ASP A 177 -5.35 14.41 -16.25
N GLU A 178 -6.11 15.43 -15.83
CA GLU A 178 -6.28 16.67 -16.60
C GLU A 178 -4.96 17.46 -16.69
N MET A 179 -4.21 17.57 -15.59
CA MET A 179 -2.92 18.26 -15.54
C MET A 179 -1.88 17.64 -16.50
N SER A 180 -1.91 16.31 -16.71
CA SER A 180 -1.02 15.63 -17.67
C SER A 180 -1.22 16.07 -19.13
N THR A 181 -2.39 16.64 -19.43
CA THR A 181 -2.74 17.14 -20.77
C THR A 181 -2.33 18.59 -20.99
N ALA A 182 -2.00 19.33 -19.92
CA ALA A 182 -1.60 20.73 -20.01
C ALA A 182 -0.41 20.90 -20.96
N ARG A 183 -0.47 21.92 -21.82
CA ARG A 183 0.60 22.26 -22.77
C ARG A 183 1.22 23.62 -22.51
N THR A 184 0.54 24.44 -21.73
CA THR A 184 0.97 25.79 -21.38
C THR A 184 0.77 26.07 -19.90
N GLN A 185 1.44 27.10 -19.40
CA GLN A 185 1.25 27.59 -18.03
C GLN A 185 -0.20 28.02 -17.77
N ALA A 186 -0.85 28.66 -18.76
CA ALA A 186 -2.25 29.07 -18.66
C ALA A 186 -3.20 27.86 -18.52
N ASP A 187 -2.91 26.74 -19.19
CA ASP A 187 -3.67 25.50 -19.02
C ASP A 187 -3.53 24.95 -17.61
N ALA A 188 -2.29 24.90 -17.09
CA ALA A 188 -2.00 24.40 -15.75
C ALA A 188 -2.68 25.24 -14.66
N GLU A 189 -2.69 26.57 -14.81
CA GLU A 189 -3.38 27.49 -13.89
C GLU A 189 -4.90 27.30 -13.92
N ARG A 190 -5.49 27.18 -15.12
CA ARG A 190 -6.92 26.90 -15.27
C ARG A 190 -7.31 25.57 -14.61
N ILE A 191 -6.51 24.53 -14.79
CA ILE A 191 -6.75 23.21 -14.19
C ILE A 191 -6.61 23.30 -12.66
N THR A 192 -5.55 23.92 -12.15
CA THR A 192 -5.36 24.12 -10.70
C THR A 192 -6.52 24.91 -10.09
N ALA A 193 -6.99 25.96 -10.75
CA ALA A 193 -8.14 26.74 -10.28
C ALA A 193 -9.42 25.88 -10.19
N LYS A 194 -9.67 25.04 -11.21
CA LYS A 194 -10.81 24.12 -11.25
C LYS A 194 -10.81 23.12 -10.09
N TYR A 195 -9.64 22.61 -9.71
CA TYR A 195 -9.48 21.65 -8.62
C TYR A 195 -8.92 22.26 -7.33
N SER A 196 -9.02 23.58 -7.16
CA SER A 196 -8.48 24.29 -5.99
C SER A 196 -8.97 23.72 -4.66
N TYR A 197 -10.21 23.22 -4.63
CA TYR A 197 -10.80 22.55 -3.47
C TYR A 197 -10.01 21.33 -2.98
N LEU A 198 -9.17 20.69 -3.80
CA LEU A 198 -8.32 19.56 -3.39
C LEU A 198 -7.17 19.98 -2.48
N PHE A 199 -6.78 21.26 -2.53
CA PHE A 199 -5.61 21.83 -1.87
C PHE A 199 -5.97 22.75 -0.69
N ASP A 200 -7.22 22.74 -0.26
CA ASP A 200 -7.62 23.45 0.96
C ASP A 200 -7.09 22.69 2.20
N ASP A 201 -6.33 23.39 3.04
CA ASP A 201 -5.73 22.82 4.26
C ASP A 201 -6.80 22.44 5.31
N ASN A 202 -8.02 22.97 5.22
CA ASN A 202 -9.13 22.67 6.12
C ASN A 202 -10.02 21.52 5.65
N ARG A 203 -9.59 20.76 4.65
CA ARG A 203 -10.38 19.61 4.16
C ARG A 203 -10.50 18.55 5.25
N PRO A 204 -11.72 18.05 5.51
CA PRO A 204 -11.88 16.91 6.40
C PRO A 204 -11.17 15.70 5.79
N ALA A 205 -10.56 14.88 6.64
CA ALA A 205 -10.05 13.58 6.22
C ALA A 205 -11.21 12.72 5.71
N THR A 206 -10.96 11.92 4.68
CA THR A 206 -11.94 10.95 4.17
C THR A 206 -12.22 9.92 5.25
N LYS A 207 -13.44 9.92 5.81
CA LYS A 207 -13.87 8.95 6.80
C LYS A 207 -14.28 7.66 6.10
N ILE A 208 -13.81 6.52 6.62
CA ILE A 208 -14.18 5.20 6.12
C ILE A 208 -15.11 4.53 7.11
N VAL A 209 -16.16 3.92 6.57
CA VAL A 209 -17.17 3.16 7.29
C VAL A 209 -17.04 1.70 6.88
N LEU A 210 -16.78 0.83 7.87
CA LEU A 210 -16.82 -0.62 7.67
C LEU A 210 -18.25 -1.06 7.91
N SER A 211 -18.99 -1.36 6.85
CA SER A 211 -20.40 -1.80 6.95
C SER A 211 -20.46 -3.32 6.95
N PHE A 212 -21.39 -3.90 7.72
CA PHE A 212 -21.55 -5.35 7.80
C PHE A 212 -22.94 -5.78 7.37
N THR A 213 -23.01 -6.85 6.58
CA THR A 213 -24.28 -7.52 6.26
C THR A 213 -24.71 -8.41 7.43
N GLU A 214 -25.97 -8.88 7.43
CA GLU A 214 -26.45 -9.86 8.41
C GLU A 214 -25.61 -11.14 8.42
N ASP A 215 -25.11 -11.59 7.26
CA ASP A 215 -24.21 -12.74 7.12
C ASP A 215 -22.74 -12.45 7.55
N GLY A 216 -22.48 -11.28 8.12
CA GLY A 216 -21.15 -10.86 8.59
C GLY A 216 -20.16 -10.43 7.50
N ASN A 217 -20.57 -10.36 6.22
CA ASN A 217 -19.69 -9.86 5.16
C ASN A 217 -19.42 -8.36 5.36
N MET A 218 -18.18 -7.95 5.12
CA MET A 218 -17.72 -6.58 5.35
C MET A 218 -17.62 -5.83 4.02
N LEU A 219 -18.15 -4.62 4.01
CA LEU A 219 -18.01 -3.64 2.93
C LEU A 219 -17.20 -2.46 3.44
N VAL A 220 -16.25 -1.99 2.63
CA VAL A 220 -15.43 -0.82 2.95
C VAL A 220 -15.95 0.34 2.10
N GLY A 221 -16.47 1.39 2.75
CA GLY A 221 -17.10 2.55 2.10
C GLY A 221 -16.68 3.88 2.69
#